data_AF-A0A535DKV9-F1
#
_entry.id   AF-A0A535DKV9-F1
#
_cell.length_a   1.000
_cell.length_b   1.000
_cell.length_c   1.000
_cell.angle_alpha   90.00
_cell.angle_beta   90.00
_cell.angle_gamma   90.00
#
_symmetry.space_group_name_H-M   'P 1'
#
loop_
_entity.id
_entity.type
_entity.pdbx_description
1 polymer ?
#
loop_
_entity_poly.entity_id
_entity_poly.type
_entity_poly.pdbx_seq_one_letter_code
_entity_poly.pdbx_strand_id
1 'polypeptide(L)'
;MTSATRAAPTDTLSGPRLWLRALYTVPRVDTAAVDPLSRWLILGRVSVVVMSAISALIGGMLAIRDDEFSLPLLLLVVLGLVLAHTGSNLVNDFWDYRHGIDSPDSPRVNYGPHPFSAEPHSVREFALVTFLVLAGATIIGVALVITSGPGVLLFALTGALLLIFYSGGPYPLKYVGLGEIAVFVIWGPLMIGGTYYVMAQSLPAWVLLASVPYGLGVTTVLFGKHLDKLDFDRSKGIRTMPILLGEGLARRVTVALSVLMYVSAAALAVWQGMWLLVLVAGALPLLSLVIRIYRSPKPEQPPDGYRGWPLWFVGAAFIHNRRFGLLFVAGLALQLTAEAII
;
A
#
# COMPACT_ATOMS: atom_id res chain seq x y z
N MET A 1 24.05 -26.09 16.76
CA MET A 1 23.81 -26.52 15.36
C MET A 1 23.14 -25.37 14.65
N THR A 2 23.85 -24.76 13.71
CA THR A 2 23.45 -23.57 12.95
C THR A 2 22.25 -23.92 12.06
N SER A 3 21.08 -23.38 12.40
CA SER A 3 19.91 -23.38 11.52
C SER A 3 20.25 -22.53 10.29
N ALA A 4 20.73 -23.18 9.24
CA ALA A 4 20.82 -22.58 7.92
C ALA A 4 19.39 -22.36 7.44
N THR A 5 18.85 -21.16 7.66
CA THR A 5 17.63 -20.68 7.03
C THR A 5 17.81 -20.88 5.52
N ARG A 6 17.15 -21.90 4.94
CA ARG A 6 17.16 -22.09 3.48
C ARG A 6 16.62 -20.81 2.86
N ALA A 7 17.52 -19.99 2.30
CA ALA A 7 17.12 -18.83 1.53
C ALA A 7 16.16 -19.30 0.43
N ALA A 8 15.00 -18.66 0.32
CA ALA A 8 14.06 -19.00 -0.74
C ALA A 8 14.77 -18.87 -2.10
N PRO A 9 14.55 -19.81 -3.04
CA PRO A 9 15.26 -19.84 -4.31
C PRO A 9 15.08 -18.54 -5.09
N THR A 10 16.15 -18.10 -5.76
CA THR A 10 16.16 -16.94 -6.65
C THR A 10 15.22 -17.18 -7.83
N ASP A 11 14.36 -16.22 -8.15
CA ASP A 11 13.49 -16.27 -9.33
C ASP A 11 14.34 -16.16 -10.60
N THR A 12 14.12 -17.06 -11.56
CA THR A 12 14.81 -17.09 -12.86
C THR A 12 14.04 -16.35 -13.97
N LEU A 13 12.96 -15.65 -13.61
CA LEU A 13 12.11 -14.90 -14.53
C LEU A 13 12.82 -13.63 -15.03
N SER A 14 12.49 -13.21 -16.25
CA SER A 14 12.96 -11.94 -16.83
C SER A 14 11.87 -11.24 -17.65
N GLY A 15 12.07 -9.96 -17.95
CA GLY A 15 11.19 -9.15 -18.80
C GLY A 15 9.73 -9.10 -18.30
N PRO A 16 8.73 -9.14 -19.20
CA PRO A 16 7.32 -8.97 -18.83
C PRO A 16 6.80 -9.94 -17.78
N ARG A 17 7.31 -11.19 -17.74
CA ARG A 17 6.93 -12.18 -16.73
C ARG A 17 7.42 -11.78 -15.34
N LEU A 18 8.62 -11.21 -15.25
CA LEU A 18 9.16 -10.69 -14.00
C LEU A 18 8.40 -9.42 -13.55
N TRP A 19 8.01 -8.55 -14.49
CA TRP A 19 7.21 -7.36 -14.18
C TRP A 19 5.85 -7.74 -13.58
N LEU A 20 5.16 -8.70 -14.20
CA LEU A 20 3.92 -9.25 -13.66
C LEU A 20 4.15 -9.85 -12.27
N ARG A 21 5.23 -10.61 -12.06
CA ARG A 21 5.55 -11.16 -10.73
C ARG A 21 5.80 -10.06 -9.69
N ALA A 22 6.50 -8.99 -10.07
CA ALA A 22 6.79 -7.83 -9.22
C ALA A 22 5.54 -7.03 -8.85
N LEU A 23 4.46 -7.09 -9.66
CA LEU A 23 3.16 -6.53 -9.28
C LEU A 23 2.44 -7.33 -8.20
N TYR A 24 2.78 -8.61 -7.98
CA TYR A 24 2.13 -9.46 -6.97
C TYR A 24 2.96 -9.71 -5.73
N THR A 25 4.28 -9.69 -5.84
CA THR A 25 5.22 -10.05 -4.78
C THR A 25 6.45 -9.15 -4.83
N VAL A 26 7.41 -9.33 -3.92
CA VAL A 26 8.78 -8.79 -4.07
C VAL A 26 9.66 -9.98 -4.48
N PRO A 27 9.92 -10.18 -5.78
CA PRO A 27 10.73 -11.29 -6.27
C PRO A 27 12.14 -11.22 -5.68
N ARG A 28 12.70 -12.38 -5.32
CA ARG A 28 14.12 -12.49 -4.97
C ARG A 28 14.91 -12.70 -6.25
N VAL A 29 15.59 -11.68 -6.73
CA VAL A 29 16.42 -11.72 -7.93
C VAL A 29 17.79 -11.13 -7.62
N ASP A 30 18.79 -11.53 -8.40
CA ASP A 30 20.01 -10.75 -8.51
C ASP A 30 19.70 -9.47 -9.30
N THR A 31 19.71 -8.34 -8.61
CA THR A 31 19.41 -7.03 -9.22
C THR A 31 20.42 -6.61 -10.27
N ALA A 32 21.66 -7.12 -10.23
CA ALA A 32 22.67 -6.83 -11.26
C ALA A 32 22.39 -7.59 -12.57
N ALA A 33 21.75 -8.76 -12.47
CA ALA A 33 21.48 -9.65 -13.61
C ALA A 33 20.17 -9.35 -14.35
N VAL A 34 19.33 -8.44 -13.87
CA VAL A 34 18.05 -8.05 -14.50
C VAL A 34 18.14 -6.68 -15.19
N ASP A 35 17.26 -6.46 -16.17
CA ASP A 35 17.17 -5.18 -16.88
C ASP A 35 16.80 -4.02 -15.94
N PRO A 36 17.17 -2.76 -16.29
CA PRO A 36 16.94 -1.62 -15.41
C PRO A 36 15.47 -1.41 -15.00
N LEU A 37 14.52 -1.69 -15.90
CA LEU A 37 13.10 -1.53 -15.58
C LEU A 37 12.66 -2.57 -14.54
N SER A 38 12.96 -3.86 -14.78
CA SER A 38 12.72 -4.92 -13.79
C SER A 38 13.36 -4.62 -12.44
N ARG A 39 14.61 -4.15 -12.44
CA ARG A 39 15.35 -3.76 -11.24
C ARG A 39 14.58 -2.73 -10.42
N TRP A 40 14.20 -1.62 -11.05
CA TRP A 40 13.57 -0.51 -10.35
C TRP A 40 12.10 -0.75 -10.00
N LEU A 41 11.39 -1.62 -10.73
CA LEU A 41 10.08 -2.12 -10.32
C LEU A 41 10.16 -2.93 -9.01
N ILE A 42 11.19 -3.76 -8.86
CA ILE A 42 11.41 -4.58 -7.66
C ILE A 42 11.90 -3.72 -6.50
N LEU A 43 12.92 -2.89 -6.72
CA LEU A 43 13.49 -1.99 -5.70
C LEU A 43 12.48 -0.94 -5.23
N GLY A 44 11.65 -0.40 -6.14
CA GLY A 44 10.56 0.52 -5.82
C GLY A 44 9.35 -0.15 -5.13
N ARG A 45 9.36 -1.49 -4.98
CA ARG A 45 8.28 -2.30 -4.40
C ARG A 45 6.93 -2.09 -5.10
N VAL A 46 6.91 -2.19 -6.43
CA VAL A 46 5.69 -1.92 -7.22
C VAL A 46 4.48 -2.78 -6.81
N SER A 47 4.69 -3.94 -6.19
CA SER A 47 3.62 -4.76 -5.64
C SER A 47 2.70 -4.00 -4.68
N VAL A 48 3.24 -3.10 -3.83
CA VAL A 48 2.42 -2.31 -2.90
C VAL A 48 1.71 -1.14 -3.58
N VAL A 49 2.22 -0.67 -4.73
CA VAL A 49 1.64 0.45 -5.48
C VAL A 49 0.28 0.10 -6.08
N VAL A 50 0.02 -1.18 -6.32
CA VAL A 50 -1.31 -1.68 -6.68
C VAL A 50 -2.40 -1.20 -5.72
N MET A 51 -2.09 -1.05 -4.42
CA MET A 51 -3.08 -0.55 -3.46
C MET A 51 -3.48 0.90 -3.73
N SER A 52 -2.53 1.75 -4.18
CA SER A 52 -2.80 3.14 -4.56
C SER A 52 -3.59 3.23 -5.86
N ALA A 53 -3.31 2.35 -6.82
CA ALA A 53 -4.11 2.27 -8.04
C ALA A 53 -5.57 1.88 -7.73
N ILE A 54 -5.80 0.95 -6.80
CA ILE A 54 -7.16 0.61 -6.35
C ILE A 54 -7.84 1.82 -5.70
N SER A 55 -7.17 2.59 -4.82
CA SER A 55 -7.74 3.84 -4.28
C SER A 55 -8.17 4.81 -5.38
N ALA A 56 -7.32 5.01 -6.39
CA ALA A 56 -7.65 5.87 -7.52
C ALA A 56 -8.85 5.35 -8.32
N LEU A 57 -8.91 4.04 -8.58
CA LEU A 57 -10.04 3.43 -9.27
C LEU A 57 -11.34 3.57 -8.47
N ILE A 58 -11.31 3.41 -7.14
CA ILE A 58 -12.48 3.64 -6.30
C ILE A 58 -12.93 5.10 -6.45
N GLY A 59 -12.03 6.08 -6.27
CA GLY A 59 -12.38 7.50 -6.41
C GLY A 59 -12.94 7.85 -7.79
N GLY A 60 -12.37 7.28 -8.86
CA GLY A 60 -12.88 7.44 -10.23
C GLY A 60 -14.27 6.83 -10.42
N MET A 61 -14.55 5.66 -9.86
CA MET A 61 -15.88 5.04 -9.91
C MET A 61 -16.92 5.87 -9.15
N LEU A 62 -16.54 6.47 -8.02
CA LEU A 62 -17.41 7.40 -7.30
C LEU A 62 -17.71 8.65 -8.14
N ALA A 63 -16.73 9.15 -8.90
CA ALA A 63 -16.95 10.27 -9.82
C ALA A 63 -17.82 9.89 -11.03
N ILE A 64 -17.78 8.63 -11.51
CA ILE A 64 -18.71 8.13 -12.53
C ILE A 64 -20.15 8.19 -12.01
N ARG A 65 -20.37 7.80 -10.75
CA ARG A 65 -21.71 7.82 -10.14
C ARG A 65 -22.35 9.21 -10.14
N ASP A 66 -21.54 10.22 -9.90
CA ASP A 66 -22.01 11.60 -9.78
C ASP A 66 -21.91 12.36 -11.13
N ASP A 67 -21.70 11.65 -12.25
CA ASP A 67 -21.58 12.20 -13.61
C ASP A 67 -20.40 13.18 -13.82
N GLU A 68 -19.39 13.12 -12.97
CA GLU A 68 -18.23 14.03 -12.98
C GLU A 68 -16.98 13.39 -13.62
N PHE A 69 -17.08 12.16 -14.14
CA PHE A 69 -15.92 11.37 -14.53
C PHE A 69 -15.14 11.92 -15.73
N SER A 70 -13.81 11.87 -15.63
CA SER A 70 -12.89 12.16 -16.74
C SER A 70 -11.79 11.12 -16.82
N LEU A 71 -11.80 10.32 -17.91
CA LEU A 71 -10.78 9.30 -18.15
C LEU A 71 -9.36 9.89 -18.24
N PRO A 72 -9.09 11.00 -18.97
CA PRO A 72 -7.77 11.62 -18.97
C PRO A 72 -7.27 12.00 -17.58
N LEU A 73 -8.15 12.56 -16.74
CA LEU A 73 -7.80 12.93 -15.37
C LEU A 73 -7.55 11.69 -14.50
N LEU A 74 -8.37 10.64 -14.62
CA LEU A 74 -8.12 9.38 -13.92
C LEU A 74 -6.75 8.79 -14.27
N LEU A 75 -6.40 8.75 -15.56
CA LEU A 75 -5.11 8.22 -16.01
C LEU A 75 -3.94 9.03 -15.43
N LEU A 76 -4.05 10.37 -15.41
CA LEU A 76 -3.06 11.24 -14.78
C LEU A 76 -2.97 10.99 -13.27
N VAL A 77 -4.09 10.88 -12.56
CA VAL A 77 -4.13 10.62 -11.12
C VAL A 77 -3.50 9.26 -10.80
N VAL A 78 -3.85 8.20 -11.53
CA VAL A 78 -3.26 6.86 -11.34
C VAL A 78 -1.75 6.91 -11.54
N LEU A 79 -1.28 7.51 -12.64
CA LEU A 79 0.16 7.64 -12.92
C LEU A 79 0.86 8.47 -11.85
N GLY A 80 0.28 9.61 -11.46
CA GLY A 80 0.81 10.50 -10.42
C GLY A 80 0.93 9.81 -9.07
N LEU A 81 -0.10 9.08 -8.63
CA LEU A 81 -0.08 8.32 -7.38
C LEU A 81 0.88 7.13 -7.42
N VAL A 82 1.00 6.44 -8.56
CA VAL A 82 1.97 5.36 -8.77
C VAL A 82 3.40 5.89 -8.62
N LEU A 83 3.72 7.00 -9.27
CA LEU A 83 5.03 7.64 -9.17
C LEU A 83 5.29 8.18 -7.76
N ALA A 84 4.32 8.89 -7.16
CA ALA A 84 4.45 9.44 -5.82
C ALA A 84 4.69 8.35 -4.76
N HIS A 85 3.93 7.24 -4.81
CA HIS A 85 4.11 6.13 -3.89
C HIS A 85 5.43 5.38 -4.15
N THR A 86 5.83 5.19 -5.41
CA THR A 86 7.14 4.61 -5.74
C THR A 86 8.27 5.47 -5.18
N GLY A 87 8.22 6.79 -5.40
CA GLY A 87 9.18 7.73 -4.84
C GLY A 87 9.18 7.73 -3.31
N SER A 88 8.00 7.66 -2.68
CA SER A 88 7.88 7.50 -1.22
C SER A 88 8.58 6.24 -0.72
N ASN A 89 8.42 5.12 -1.41
CA ASN A 89 9.08 3.87 -1.06
C ASN A 89 10.60 3.98 -1.15
N LEU A 90 11.14 4.64 -2.18
CA LEU A 90 12.58 4.86 -2.33
C LEU A 90 13.12 5.80 -1.25
N VAL A 91 12.45 6.92 -1.00
CA VAL A 91 12.81 7.88 0.06
C VAL A 91 12.78 7.23 1.45
N ASN A 92 11.79 6.36 1.70
CA ASN A 92 11.70 5.58 2.94
C ASN A 92 12.91 4.66 3.11
N ASP A 93 13.25 3.87 2.09
CA ASP A 93 14.43 2.98 2.13
C ASP A 93 15.74 3.78 2.29
N PHE A 94 15.85 4.98 1.70
CA PHE A 94 17.00 5.87 1.91
C PHE A 94 17.12 6.33 3.36
N TRP A 95 16.03 6.83 3.97
CA TRP A 95 16.05 7.27 5.35
C TRP A 95 16.29 6.12 6.32
N ASP A 96 15.70 4.95 6.10
CA ASP A 96 15.87 3.79 6.98
C ASP A 96 17.29 3.23 6.90
N TYR A 97 17.91 3.26 5.71
CA TYR A 97 19.33 2.98 5.55
C TYR A 97 20.20 4.01 6.28
N ARG A 98 19.94 5.31 6.09
CA ARG A 98 20.72 6.40 6.72
C ARG A 98 20.63 6.40 8.24
N HIS A 99 19.51 5.98 8.81
CA HIS A 99 19.33 5.83 10.26
C HIS A 99 19.82 4.47 10.81
N GLY A 100 20.38 3.59 9.97
CA GLY A 100 20.89 2.27 10.39
C GLY A 100 19.80 1.28 10.82
N ILE A 101 18.57 1.49 10.35
CA ILE A 101 17.40 0.62 10.61
C ILE A 101 17.41 -0.55 9.63
N ASP A 102 17.62 -0.28 8.34
CA ASP A 102 17.73 -1.31 7.30
C ASP A 102 19.14 -1.90 7.25
N SER A 103 19.55 -2.54 8.36
CA SER A 103 20.78 -3.34 8.47
C SER A 103 20.66 -4.67 7.71
N PRO A 104 21.78 -5.39 7.43
CA PRO A 104 21.74 -6.71 6.77
C PRO A 104 20.78 -7.71 7.42
N ASP A 105 20.68 -7.70 8.75
CA ASP A 105 19.79 -8.60 9.50
C ASP A 105 18.33 -8.09 9.59
N SER A 106 18.03 -6.92 9.03
CA SER A 106 16.68 -6.36 9.10
C SER A 106 15.68 -7.23 8.34
N PRO A 107 14.43 -7.38 8.84
CA PRO A 107 13.39 -8.08 8.08
C PRO A 107 13.21 -7.52 6.67
N ARG A 108 13.42 -6.21 6.46
CA ARG A 108 13.30 -5.51 5.16
C ARG A 108 14.29 -6.02 4.13
N VAL A 109 15.57 -6.14 4.50
CA VAL A 109 16.62 -6.70 3.63
C VAL A 109 16.41 -8.20 3.46
N ASN A 110 15.95 -8.88 4.50
CA ASN A 110 15.78 -10.32 4.50
C ASN A 110 14.62 -10.82 3.64
N TYR A 111 13.53 -10.06 3.42
CA TYR A 111 12.40 -10.53 2.62
C TYR A 111 12.56 -10.32 1.10
N GLY A 112 13.48 -9.45 0.65
CA GLY A 112 13.69 -9.18 -0.78
C GLY A 112 14.76 -8.10 -1.06
N PRO A 113 15.09 -7.85 -2.33
CA PRO A 113 16.16 -6.92 -2.71
C PRO A 113 15.99 -5.52 -2.11
N HIS A 114 17.11 -4.89 -1.76
CA HIS A 114 17.14 -3.56 -1.16
C HIS A 114 18.19 -2.68 -1.88
N PRO A 115 17.89 -1.40 -2.17
CA PRO A 115 18.75 -0.57 -3.02
C PRO A 115 20.18 -0.37 -2.49
N PHE A 116 20.36 -0.48 -1.18
CA PHE A 116 21.63 -0.22 -0.49
C PHE A 116 22.28 -1.47 0.12
N SER A 117 21.72 -2.67 -0.07
CA SER A 117 22.27 -3.92 0.53
C SER A 117 22.85 -4.91 -0.48
N ALA A 118 22.42 -4.87 -1.74
CA ALA A 118 23.17 -5.46 -2.85
C ALA A 118 24.29 -4.48 -3.22
N GLU A 119 25.43 -4.96 -3.76
CA GLU A 119 26.58 -4.13 -4.18
C GLU A 119 26.15 -2.76 -4.71
N PRO A 120 26.84 -1.67 -4.34
CA PRO A 120 26.33 -0.32 -4.48
C PRO A 120 26.01 -0.01 -5.94
N HIS A 121 24.75 -0.24 -6.35
CA HIS A 121 24.13 0.48 -7.44
C HIS A 121 24.44 1.93 -7.14
N SER A 122 25.13 2.60 -8.06
CA SER A 122 25.80 3.85 -7.72
C SER A 122 24.77 4.76 -7.03
N VAL A 123 25.08 5.32 -5.88
CA VAL A 123 24.18 6.24 -5.14
C VAL A 123 23.61 7.30 -6.09
N ARG A 124 24.35 7.62 -7.15
CA ARG A 124 23.94 8.41 -8.30
C ARG A 124 22.76 7.86 -9.09
N GLU A 125 22.74 6.57 -9.46
CA GLU A 125 21.59 5.93 -10.13
C GLU A 125 20.36 5.97 -9.23
N PHE A 126 20.49 5.62 -7.94
CA PHE A 126 19.39 5.72 -6.98
C PHE A 126 18.85 7.15 -6.87
N ALA A 127 19.74 8.14 -6.74
CA ALA A 127 19.36 9.54 -6.66
C ALA A 127 18.67 10.02 -7.95
N LEU A 128 19.19 9.63 -9.12
CA LEU A 128 18.62 9.99 -10.42
C LEU A 128 17.22 9.38 -10.59
N VAL A 129 17.04 8.09 -10.32
CA VAL A 129 15.74 7.43 -10.45
C VAL A 129 14.73 8.00 -9.46
N THR A 130 15.13 8.19 -8.20
CA THR A 130 14.27 8.81 -7.19
C THR A 130 13.87 10.22 -7.60
N PHE A 131 14.81 11.02 -8.11
CA PHE A 131 14.54 12.36 -8.63
C PHE A 131 13.56 12.33 -9.80
N LEU A 132 13.80 11.50 -10.82
CA LEU A 132 12.94 11.42 -12.00
C LEU A 132 11.51 10.97 -11.65
N VAL A 133 11.37 10.00 -10.75
CA VAL A 133 10.06 9.52 -10.28
C VAL A 133 9.31 10.61 -9.53
N LEU A 134 9.95 11.31 -8.59
CA LEU A 134 9.33 12.39 -7.83
C LEU A 134 9.05 13.63 -8.69
N ALA A 135 9.94 13.95 -9.64
CA ALA A 135 9.74 15.03 -10.60
C ALA A 135 8.53 14.75 -11.50
N GLY A 136 8.41 13.51 -12.01
CA GLY A 136 7.24 13.07 -12.78
C GLY A 136 5.94 13.19 -11.98
N ALA A 137 5.94 12.73 -10.72
CA ALA A 137 4.78 12.90 -9.83
C ALA A 137 4.44 14.39 -9.61
N THR A 138 5.45 15.25 -9.45
CA THR A 138 5.27 16.69 -9.24
C THR A 138 4.71 17.38 -10.48
N ILE A 139 5.22 17.06 -11.68
CA ILE A 139 4.73 17.61 -12.95
C ILE A 139 3.26 17.25 -13.14
N ILE A 140 2.89 15.99 -12.89
CA ILE A 140 1.49 15.55 -12.95
C ILE A 140 0.65 16.29 -11.91
N GLY A 141 1.13 16.42 -10.67
CA GLY A 141 0.43 17.18 -9.62
C GLY A 141 0.18 18.63 -10.03
N VAL A 142 1.17 19.31 -10.62
CA VAL A 142 1.02 20.67 -11.15
C VAL A 142 0.00 20.72 -12.29
N ALA A 143 0.04 19.77 -13.22
CA ALA A 143 -0.95 19.68 -14.30
C ALA A 143 -2.37 19.48 -13.75
N LEU A 144 -2.55 18.65 -12.72
CA LEU A 144 -3.84 18.45 -12.05
C LEU A 144 -4.33 19.71 -11.33
N VAL A 145 -3.43 20.49 -10.70
CA VAL A 145 -3.78 21.78 -10.08
C VAL A 145 -4.25 22.78 -11.13
N ILE A 146 -3.54 22.87 -12.26
CA ILE A 146 -3.90 23.78 -13.36
C ILE A 146 -5.26 23.42 -13.96
N THR A 147 -5.54 22.12 -14.10
CA THR A 147 -6.76 21.63 -14.76
C THR A 147 -7.98 21.56 -13.84
N SER A 148 -7.77 21.24 -12.55
CA SER A 148 -8.84 20.90 -11.59
C SER A 148 -8.95 21.90 -10.43
N GLY A 149 -8.19 23.00 -10.51
CA GLY A 149 -8.24 24.10 -9.56
C GLY A 149 -7.33 23.94 -8.33
N PRO A 150 -7.20 25.02 -7.55
CA PRO A 150 -6.23 25.10 -6.45
C PRO A 150 -6.54 24.14 -5.28
N GLY A 151 -7.76 23.63 -5.14
CA GLY A 151 -8.07 22.65 -4.09
C GLY A 151 -7.26 21.35 -4.20
N VAL A 152 -6.78 21.00 -5.40
CA VAL A 152 -5.83 19.88 -5.58
C VAL A 152 -4.53 20.10 -4.80
N LEU A 153 -4.10 21.37 -4.60
CA LEU A 153 -2.92 21.67 -3.80
C LEU A 153 -3.08 21.18 -2.36
N LEU A 154 -4.28 21.21 -1.78
CA LEU A 154 -4.51 20.70 -0.43
C LEU A 154 -4.16 19.20 -0.35
N PHE A 155 -4.62 18.41 -1.34
CA PHE A 155 -4.32 16.99 -1.40
C PHE A 155 -2.82 16.73 -1.67
N ALA A 156 -2.25 17.44 -2.64
CA ALA A 156 -0.85 17.29 -3.02
C ALA A 156 0.11 17.67 -1.89
N LEU A 157 -0.12 18.82 -1.24
CA LEU A 157 0.70 19.29 -0.11
C LEU A 157 0.52 18.40 1.11
N THR A 158 -0.70 17.97 1.43
CA THR A 158 -0.93 17.03 2.54
C THR A 158 -0.22 15.71 2.29
N GLY A 159 -0.30 15.17 1.06
CA GLY A 159 0.42 13.97 0.66
C GLY A 159 1.94 14.13 0.74
N ALA A 160 2.48 15.27 0.29
CA ALA A 160 3.91 15.58 0.36
C ALA A 160 4.41 15.72 1.82
N LEU A 161 3.65 16.43 2.66
CA LEU A 161 3.96 16.57 4.09
C LEU A 161 3.95 15.20 4.78
N LEU A 162 2.93 14.39 4.53
CA LEU A 162 2.87 13.03 5.06
C LEU A 162 4.03 12.18 4.54
N LEU A 163 4.40 12.26 3.27
CA LEU A 163 5.57 11.55 2.72
C LEU A 163 6.86 11.93 3.46
N ILE A 164 7.08 13.23 3.70
CA ILE A 164 8.27 13.74 4.39
C ILE A 164 8.27 13.29 5.85
N PHE A 165 7.20 13.54 6.59
CA PHE A 165 7.13 13.25 8.03
C PHE A 165 6.88 11.78 8.34
N TYR A 166 6.45 10.96 7.39
CA TYR A 166 6.22 9.54 7.64
C TYR A 166 7.53 8.79 7.92
N SER A 167 8.60 9.11 7.19
CA SER A 167 9.92 8.45 7.35
C SER A 167 11.08 9.41 7.66
N GLY A 168 10.95 10.69 7.32
CA GLY A 168 11.98 11.71 7.53
C GLY A 168 11.67 12.65 8.70
N GLY A 169 12.64 13.52 9.00
CA GLY A 169 12.59 14.45 10.13
C GLY A 169 13.04 13.81 11.46
N PRO A 170 13.11 14.61 12.54
CA PRO A 170 13.62 14.14 13.84
C PRO A 170 12.68 13.14 14.53
N TYR A 171 11.37 13.17 14.21
CA TYR A 171 10.35 12.29 14.79
C TYR A 171 9.40 11.75 13.71
N PRO A 172 9.83 10.77 12.89
CA PRO A 172 8.98 10.18 11.87
C PRO A 172 7.70 9.59 12.46
N LEU A 173 6.55 9.83 11.80
CA LEU A 173 5.23 9.38 12.27
C LEU A 173 5.19 7.86 12.54
N LYS A 174 5.85 7.07 11.69
CA LYS A 174 5.93 5.62 11.87
C LYS A 174 6.70 5.21 13.13
N TYR A 175 7.60 6.07 13.65
CA TYR A 175 8.38 5.78 14.85
C TYR A 175 7.71 6.17 16.16
N VAL A 176 6.63 6.95 16.09
CA VAL A 176 5.89 7.44 17.26
C VAL A 176 4.44 6.93 17.33
N GLY A 177 4.13 5.89 16.57
CA GLY A 177 2.84 5.19 16.64
C GLY A 177 1.72 5.84 15.83
N LEU A 178 2.05 6.79 14.95
CA LEU A 178 1.09 7.47 14.08
C LEU A 178 1.07 6.91 12.65
N GLY A 179 1.90 5.90 12.35
CA GLY A 179 2.03 5.34 11.01
C GLY A 179 0.72 4.75 10.47
N GLU A 180 -0.01 4.01 11.31
CA GLU A 180 -1.27 3.34 10.96
C GLU A 180 -2.39 4.33 10.67
N ILE A 181 -2.45 5.44 11.42
CA ILE A 181 -3.40 6.54 11.20
C ILE A 181 -3.03 7.27 9.91
N ALA A 182 -1.74 7.57 9.69
CA ALA A 182 -1.28 8.20 8.47
C ALA A 182 -1.64 7.36 7.22
N VAL A 183 -1.41 6.05 7.26
CA VAL A 183 -1.76 5.15 6.15
C VAL A 183 -3.27 5.10 5.90
N PHE A 184 -4.10 5.08 6.95
CA PHE A 184 -5.55 5.18 6.79
C PHE A 184 -5.94 6.46 6.04
N VAL A 185 -5.42 7.61 6.50
CA VAL A 185 -5.71 8.93 5.89
C VAL A 185 -5.23 8.98 4.45
N ILE A 186 -4.03 8.48 4.16
CA ILE A 186 -3.44 8.52 2.81
C ILE A 186 -4.26 7.67 1.83
N TRP A 187 -4.47 6.38 2.13
CA TRP A 187 -5.11 5.47 1.17
C TRP A 187 -6.63 5.56 1.14
N GLY A 188 -7.24 6.01 2.23
CA GLY A 188 -8.67 6.30 2.30
C GLY A 188 -8.96 7.70 1.76
N PRO A 189 -9.25 8.69 2.64
CA PRO A 189 -9.81 9.98 2.23
C PRO A 189 -8.90 10.79 1.31
N LEU A 190 -7.57 10.72 1.47
CA LEU A 190 -6.68 11.54 0.66
C LEU A 190 -6.58 11.02 -0.79
N MET A 191 -6.28 9.74 -1.01
CA MET A 191 -6.17 9.18 -2.37
C MET A 191 -7.53 9.00 -3.04
N ILE A 192 -8.53 8.40 -2.35
CA ILE A 192 -9.86 8.19 -2.93
C ILE A 192 -10.57 9.52 -3.12
N GLY A 193 -10.64 10.34 -2.07
CA GLY A 193 -11.28 11.65 -2.12
C GLY A 193 -10.55 12.63 -3.03
N GLY A 194 -9.21 12.59 -3.09
CA GLY A 194 -8.43 13.43 -4.00
C GLY A 194 -8.64 13.05 -5.46
N THR A 195 -8.78 11.75 -5.75
CA THR A 195 -9.10 11.29 -7.11
C THR A 195 -10.50 11.74 -7.53
N TYR A 196 -11.49 11.64 -6.64
CA TYR A 196 -12.82 12.18 -6.87
C TYR A 196 -12.79 13.70 -7.08
N TYR A 197 -12.12 14.44 -6.18
CA TYR A 197 -12.03 15.90 -6.21
C TYR A 197 -11.39 16.43 -7.49
N VAL A 198 -10.35 15.76 -8.00
CA VAL A 198 -9.72 16.15 -9.28
C VAL A 198 -10.74 16.17 -10.42
N MET A 199 -11.75 15.30 -10.39
CA MET A 199 -12.77 15.24 -11.44
C MET A 199 -13.95 16.17 -11.11
N ALA A 200 -14.52 16.04 -9.93
CA ALA A 200 -15.77 16.70 -9.51
C ALA A 200 -15.60 18.10 -8.92
N GLN A 201 -14.36 18.52 -8.62
CA GLN A 201 -14.01 19.81 -7.98
C GLN A 201 -14.79 20.12 -6.69
N SER A 202 -15.32 19.08 -6.06
CA SER A 202 -16.08 19.08 -4.82
C SER A 202 -15.74 17.83 -4.02
N LEU A 203 -16.04 17.81 -2.73
CA LEU A 203 -15.78 16.65 -1.87
C LEU A 203 -16.93 16.45 -0.89
N PRO A 204 -18.04 15.82 -1.34
CA PRO A 204 -19.15 15.55 -0.45
C PRO A 204 -18.75 14.52 0.60
N ALA A 205 -19.29 14.65 1.81
CA ALA A 205 -18.91 13.82 2.96
C ALA A 205 -19.12 12.32 2.70
N TRP A 206 -20.08 11.95 1.84
CA TRP A 206 -20.36 10.56 1.50
C TRP A 206 -19.16 9.89 0.79
N VAL A 207 -18.38 10.62 -0.02
CA VAL A 207 -17.16 10.10 -0.68
C VAL A 207 -16.08 9.76 0.34
N LEU A 208 -15.96 10.58 1.39
CA LEU A 208 -15.04 10.30 2.51
C LEU A 208 -15.47 9.04 3.25
N LEU A 209 -16.78 8.86 3.49
CA LEU A 209 -17.32 7.63 4.09
C LEU A 209 -17.12 6.41 3.18
N ALA A 210 -17.28 6.57 1.87
CA ALA A 210 -17.04 5.53 0.88
C ALA A 210 -15.56 5.09 0.79
N SER A 211 -14.63 5.94 1.25
CA SER A 211 -13.21 5.62 1.33
C SER A 211 -12.83 4.72 2.52
N VAL A 212 -13.67 4.70 3.56
CA VAL A 212 -13.39 4.00 4.84
C VAL A 212 -13.15 2.49 4.65
N PRO A 213 -13.98 1.73 3.93
CA PRO A 213 -13.80 0.28 3.81
C PRO A 213 -12.43 -0.11 3.27
N TYR A 214 -11.95 0.59 2.24
CA TYR A 214 -10.66 0.31 1.63
C TYR A 214 -9.50 0.87 2.44
N GLY A 215 -9.64 2.06 3.03
CA GLY A 215 -8.64 2.65 3.93
C GLY A 215 -8.33 1.73 5.12
N LEU A 216 -9.37 1.15 5.75
CA LEU A 216 -9.20 0.16 6.83
C LEU A 216 -8.39 -1.05 6.38
N GLY A 217 -8.62 -1.54 5.17
CA GLY A 217 -7.90 -2.66 4.59
C GLY A 217 -6.41 -2.38 4.43
N VAL A 218 -6.04 -1.22 3.89
CA VAL A 218 -4.63 -0.83 3.77
C VAL A 218 -3.98 -0.67 5.16
N THR A 219 -4.71 -0.15 6.16
CA THR A 219 -4.23 -0.08 7.54
C THR A 219 -3.93 -1.47 8.10
N THR A 220 -4.75 -2.49 7.82
CA THR A 220 -4.49 -3.88 8.27
C THR A 220 -3.19 -4.44 7.70
N VAL A 221 -2.84 -4.08 6.46
CA VAL A 221 -1.56 -4.45 5.84
C VAL A 221 -0.39 -3.83 6.61
N LEU A 222 -0.48 -2.56 6.98
CA LEU A 222 0.58 -1.91 7.75
C LEU A 222 0.72 -2.51 9.16
N PHE A 223 -0.40 -2.79 9.84
CA PHE A 223 -0.40 -3.52 11.11
C PHE A 223 0.34 -4.86 10.98
N GLY A 224 0.01 -5.64 9.94
CA GLY A 224 0.71 -6.90 9.67
C GLY A 224 2.21 -6.71 9.47
N LYS A 225 2.61 -5.65 8.73
CA LYS A 225 4.03 -5.36 8.47
C LYS A 225 4.77 -5.03 9.76
N HIS A 226 4.20 -4.20 10.62
CA HIS A 226 4.83 -3.82 11.90
C HIS A 226 4.76 -4.94 12.94
N LEU A 227 3.74 -5.80 12.91
CA LEU A 227 3.72 -7.04 13.70
C LEU A 227 4.84 -8.00 13.28
N ASP A 228 5.11 -8.14 11.98
CA ASP A 228 6.19 -8.99 11.49
C ASP A 228 7.59 -8.50 11.87
N LYS A 229 7.72 -7.20 12.18
CA LYS A 229 8.97 -6.53 12.58
C LYS A 229 9.03 -6.17 14.07
N LEU A 230 8.04 -6.60 14.87
CA LEU A 230 7.79 -6.05 16.21
C LEU A 230 9.04 -6.03 17.11
N ASP A 231 9.73 -7.16 17.23
CA ASP A 231 10.91 -7.26 18.10
C ASP A 231 12.12 -6.52 17.54
N PHE A 232 12.31 -6.56 16.21
CA PHE A 232 13.40 -5.83 15.55
C PHE A 232 13.22 -4.32 15.72
N ASP A 233 12.03 -3.79 15.42
CA ASP A 233 11.74 -2.36 15.54
C ASP A 233 11.84 -1.91 17.01
N ARG A 234 11.37 -2.73 17.97
CA ARG A 234 11.55 -2.46 19.41
C ARG A 234 13.03 -2.37 19.79
N SER A 235 13.88 -3.26 19.27
CA SER A 235 15.33 -3.25 19.55
C SER A 235 16.04 -1.97 19.05
N LYS A 236 15.44 -1.30 18.06
CA LYS A 236 15.90 -0.02 17.50
C LYS A 236 15.28 1.21 18.18
N GLY A 237 14.52 1.02 19.26
CA GLY A 237 13.83 2.11 19.97
C GLY A 237 12.60 2.67 19.25
N ILE A 238 12.15 2.03 18.17
CA ILE A 238 10.98 2.44 17.39
C ILE A 238 9.71 2.08 18.14
N ARG A 239 8.71 2.97 18.13
CA ARG A 239 7.42 2.80 18.82
C ARG A 239 6.25 2.82 17.83
N THR A 240 6.17 1.83 16.93
CA THR A 240 5.01 1.66 16.03
C THR A 240 3.73 1.41 16.82
N MET A 241 2.54 1.61 16.23
CA MET A 241 1.29 1.37 16.95
C MET A 241 1.17 -0.08 17.48
N PRO A 242 1.59 -1.14 16.75
CA PRO A 242 1.65 -2.48 17.30
C PRO A 242 2.55 -2.64 18.52
N ILE A 243 3.68 -1.91 18.58
CA ILE A 243 4.55 -1.92 19.76
C ILE A 243 3.85 -1.24 20.95
N LEU A 244 3.19 -0.10 20.73
CA LEU A 244 2.47 0.64 21.78
C LEU A 244 1.28 -0.14 22.34
N LEU A 245 0.53 -0.83 21.47
CA LEU A 245 -0.61 -1.67 21.87
C LEU A 245 -0.17 -3.01 22.49
N GLY A 246 1.03 -3.48 22.16
CA GLY A 246 1.48 -4.84 22.39
C GLY A 246 0.93 -5.83 21.36
N GLU A 247 1.69 -6.89 21.07
CA GLU A 247 1.42 -7.83 19.98
C GLU A 247 0.00 -8.41 20.03
N GLY A 248 -0.44 -8.88 21.21
CA GLY A 248 -1.74 -9.53 21.36
C GLY A 248 -2.92 -8.59 21.07
N LEU A 249 -2.86 -7.34 21.54
CA LEU A 249 -3.91 -6.34 21.24
C LEU A 249 -3.82 -5.88 19.80
N ALA A 250 -2.63 -5.61 19.26
CA ALA A 250 -2.42 -5.22 17.88
C ALA A 250 -2.98 -6.27 16.89
N ARG A 251 -2.82 -7.56 17.20
CA ARG A 251 -3.41 -8.65 16.42
C ARG A 251 -4.95 -8.64 16.48
N ARG A 252 -5.55 -8.43 17.66
CA ARG A 252 -7.01 -8.30 17.81
C ARG A 252 -7.56 -7.08 17.08
N VAL A 253 -6.86 -5.94 17.17
CA VAL A 253 -7.19 -4.71 16.43
C VAL A 253 -7.15 -4.98 14.94
N THR A 254 -6.14 -5.68 14.43
CA THR A 254 -6.06 -6.00 12.99
C THR A 254 -7.27 -6.82 12.54
N VAL A 255 -7.67 -7.85 13.31
CA VAL A 255 -8.89 -8.63 13.02
C VAL A 255 -10.14 -7.75 13.07
N ALA A 256 -10.26 -6.87 14.06
CA ALA A 256 -11.39 -5.97 14.18
C ALA A 256 -11.48 -5.01 12.98
N LEU A 257 -10.36 -4.42 12.56
CA LEU A 257 -10.28 -3.59 11.36
C LEU A 257 -10.67 -4.39 10.11
N SER A 258 -10.18 -5.63 9.96
CA SER A 258 -10.55 -6.49 8.84
C SER A 258 -12.04 -6.81 8.79
N VAL A 259 -12.70 -6.97 9.93
CA VAL A 259 -14.16 -7.13 10.01
C VAL A 259 -14.89 -5.81 9.70
N LEU A 260 -14.38 -4.69 10.22
CA LEU A 260 -14.95 -3.36 9.97
C LEU A 260 -14.91 -2.96 8.48
N MET A 261 -13.95 -3.47 7.70
CA MET A 261 -13.98 -3.33 6.23
C MET A 261 -15.32 -3.80 5.64
N TYR A 262 -15.81 -4.97 6.05
CA TYR A 262 -17.07 -5.54 5.56
C TYR A 262 -18.28 -4.82 6.13
N VAL A 263 -18.26 -4.48 7.43
CA VAL A 263 -19.36 -3.76 8.07
C VAL A 263 -19.55 -2.40 7.41
N SER A 264 -18.47 -1.66 7.18
CA SER A 264 -18.50 -0.36 6.51
C SER A 264 -18.90 -0.46 5.04
N ALA A 265 -18.45 -1.47 4.30
CA ALA A 265 -18.89 -1.70 2.92
C ALA A 265 -20.37 -2.07 2.83
N ALA A 266 -20.88 -2.90 3.74
CA ALA A 266 -22.30 -3.24 3.81
C ALA A 266 -23.16 -2.03 4.21
N ALA A 267 -22.69 -1.23 5.18
CA ALA A 267 -23.37 0.01 5.56
C ALA A 267 -23.43 1.00 4.39
N LEU A 268 -22.34 1.15 3.64
CA LEU A 268 -22.30 1.97 2.43
C LEU A 268 -23.26 1.43 1.35
N ALA A 269 -23.26 0.11 1.12
CA ALA A 269 -24.14 -0.54 0.16
C ALA A 269 -25.63 -0.26 0.45
N VAL A 270 -26.03 -0.39 1.72
CA VAL A 270 -27.40 -0.11 2.15
C VAL A 270 -27.72 1.39 2.05
N TRP A 271 -26.83 2.25 2.54
CA TRP A 271 -27.08 3.68 2.64
C TRP A 271 -27.11 4.38 1.28
N GLN A 272 -26.23 3.99 0.36
CA GLN A 272 -26.09 4.59 -0.97
C GLN A 272 -26.79 3.79 -2.08
N GLY A 273 -27.45 2.69 -1.75
CA GLY A 273 -28.08 1.79 -2.72
C GLY A 273 -27.09 1.03 -3.62
N MET A 274 -25.82 0.93 -3.21
CA MET A 274 -24.75 0.26 -3.95
C MET A 274 -24.73 -1.24 -3.66
N TRP A 275 -25.84 -1.94 -3.92
CA TRP A 275 -26.06 -3.33 -3.52
C TRP A 275 -25.03 -4.32 -4.08
N LEU A 276 -24.48 -4.05 -5.26
CA LEU A 276 -23.45 -4.91 -5.87
C LEU A 276 -22.09 -4.84 -5.16
N LEU A 277 -21.91 -3.98 -4.16
CA LEU A 277 -20.80 -4.10 -3.20
C LEU A 277 -20.85 -5.41 -2.40
N VAL A 278 -21.96 -6.16 -2.41
CA VAL A 278 -22.03 -7.53 -1.87
C VAL A 278 -20.93 -8.44 -2.43
N LEU A 279 -20.38 -8.15 -3.62
CA LEU A 279 -19.26 -8.90 -4.20
C LEU A 279 -18.02 -8.96 -3.31
N VAL A 280 -17.81 -7.99 -2.40
CA VAL A 280 -16.70 -8.06 -1.44
C VAL A 280 -16.77 -9.29 -0.53
N ALA A 281 -17.96 -9.89 -0.36
CA ALA A 281 -18.15 -11.15 0.35
C ALA A 281 -17.33 -12.31 -0.26
N GLY A 282 -16.96 -12.24 -1.55
CA GLY A 282 -16.03 -13.17 -2.18
C GLY A 282 -14.64 -13.20 -1.54
N ALA A 283 -14.27 -12.20 -0.74
CA ALA A 283 -13.02 -12.17 0.04
C ALA A 283 -13.15 -12.82 1.44
N LEU A 284 -14.33 -13.25 1.88
CA LEU A 284 -14.54 -13.84 3.23
C LEU A 284 -13.68 -15.09 3.53
N PRO A 285 -13.36 -15.97 2.56
CA PRO A 285 -12.42 -17.06 2.81
C PRO A 285 -11.02 -16.55 3.23
N LEU A 286 -10.58 -15.42 2.67
CA LEU A 286 -9.31 -14.78 3.04
C LEU A 286 -9.41 -14.05 4.39
N LEU A 287 -10.57 -13.47 4.73
CA LEU A 287 -10.81 -12.97 6.09
C LEU A 287 -10.68 -14.10 7.12
N SER A 288 -11.23 -15.28 6.82
CA SER A 288 -11.12 -16.46 7.69
C SER A 288 -9.66 -16.89 7.87
N LEU A 289 -8.84 -16.77 6.83
CA LEU A 289 -7.39 -16.98 6.91
C LEU A 289 -6.71 -15.92 7.79
N VAL A 290 -7.03 -14.63 7.61
CA VAL A 290 -6.53 -13.53 8.45
C VAL A 290 -6.88 -13.79 9.92
N ILE A 291 -8.14 -14.11 10.24
CA ILE A 291 -8.58 -14.41 11.60
C ILE A 291 -7.75 -15.57 12.20
N ARG A 292 -7.54 -16.64 11.44
CA ARG A 292 -6.76 -17.80 11.89
C ARG A 292 -5.30 -17.42 12.17
N ILE A 293 -4.65 -16.73 11.24
CA ILE A 293 -3.25 -16.32 11.34
C ILE A 293 -3.06 -15.34 12.51
N TYR A 294 -3.94 -14.37 12.66
CA TYR A 294 -3.83 -13.35 13.71
C TYR A 294 -4.29 -13.85 15.08
N ARG A 295 -5.01 -14.97 15.18
CA ARG A 295 -5.32 -15.64 16.47
C ARG A 295 -4.19 -16.55 16.97
N SER A 296 -3.24 -16.90 16.12
CA SER A 296 -2.07 -17.70 16.50
C SER A 296 -0.79 -16.85 16.59
N PRO A 297 0.14 -17.16 17.51
CA PRO A 297 1.46 -16.54 17.50
C PRO A 297 2.17 -16.82 16.18
N LYS A 298 3.09 -15.93 15.81
CA LYS A 298 3.96 -16.15 14.65
C LYS A 298 4.77 -17.45 14.89
N PRO A 299 4.81 -18.38 13.92
CA PRO A 299 5.69 -19.54 14.03
C PRO A 299 7.15 -19.13 14.23
N GLU A 300 7.96 -19.94 14.91
CA GLU A 300 9.40 -19.65 15.05
C GLU A 300 10.18 -19.89 13.74
N GLN A 301 9.67 -20.77 12.89
CA GLN A 301 10.27 -21.16 11.61
C GLN A 301 9.23 -21.10 10.49
N PRO A 302 9.64 -20.88 9.23
CA PRO A 302 8.72 -20.89 8.11
C PRO A 302 8.02 -22.26 7.98
N PRO A 303 6.69 -22.31 7.87
CA PRO A 303 5.98 -23.55 7.55
C PRO A 303 6.43 -24.13 6.21
N ASP A 304 6.30 -25.45 6.05
CA ASP A 304 6.70 -26.14 4.82
C ASP A 304 6.02 -25.53 3.59
N GLY A 305 6.83 -25.19 2.59
CA GLY A 305 6.37 -24.57 1.34
C GLY A 305 5.95 -23.10 1.45
N TYR A 306 6.05 -22.46 2.63
CA TYR A 306 5.70 -21.06 2.79
C TYR A 306 6.68 -20.14 2.05
N ARG A 307 6.15 -19.33 1.13
CA ARG A 307 6.91 -18.33 0.37
C ARG A 307 6.67 -16.95 0.95
N GLY A 308 7.75 -16.18 1.18
CA GLY A 308 7.66 -14.80 1.69
C GLY A 308 8.15 -14.60 3.12
N TRP A 309 8.70 -15.63 3.78
CA TRP A 309 9.38 -15.49 5.07
C TRP A 309 10.44 -14.36 5.05
N PRO A 310 10.61 -13.58 6.13
CA PRO A 310 9.95 -13.65 7.45
C PRO A 310 8.58 -12.97 7.55
N LEU A 311 7.95 -12.58 6.44
CA LEU A 311 6.64 -11.93 6.47
C LEU A 311 5.53 -12.98 6.69
N TRP A 312 4.82 -12.92 7.80
CA TRP A 312 3.75 -13.84 8.18
C TRP A 312 2.40 -13.12 8.23
N PHE A 313 2.28 -12.12 9.10
CA PHE A 313 1.04 -11.37 9.29
C PHE A 313 0.70 -10.53 8.06
N VAL A 314 1.67 -9.76 7.54
CA VAL A 314 1.42 -8.88 6.37
C VAL A 314 1.04 -9.67 5.13
N GLY A 315 1.56 -10.89 4.95
CA GLY A 315 1.24 -11.73 3.79
C GLY A 315 -0.26 -11.99 3.70
N ALA A 316 -0.87 -12.40 4.81
CA ALA A 316 -2.31 -12.67 4.89
C ALA A 316 -3.17 -11.41 4.73
N ALA A 317 -2.81 -10.32 5.41
CA ALA A 317 -3.52 -9.05 5.29
C ALA A 317 -3.43 -8.47 3.87
N PHE A 318 -2.26 -8.59 3.21
CA PHE A 318 -2.04 -8.05 1.87
C PHE A 318 -2.87 -8.76 0.80
N ILE A 319 -2.90 -10.11 0.80
CA ILE A 319 -3.72 -10.86 -0.16
C ILE A 319 -5.22 -10.64 0.07
N HIS A 320 -5.63 -10.51 1.34
CA HIS A 320 -7.01 -10.21 1.72
C HIS A 320 -7.41 -8.81 1.25
N ASN A 321 -6.64 -7.77 1.59
CA ASN A 321 -6.90 -6.40 1.18
C ASN A 321 -6.93 -6.25 -0.35
N ARG A 322 -6.00 -6.89 -1.06
CA ARG A 322 -5.97 -6.87 -2.53
C ARG A 322 -7.24 -7.48 -3.11
N ARG A 323 -7.64 -8.67 -2.66
CA ARG A 323 -8.87 -9.33 -3.16
C ARG A 323 -10.11 -8.50 -2.83
N PHE A 324 -10.20 -7.98 -1.61
CA PHE A 324 -11.29 -7.11 -1.18
C PHE A 324 -11.38 -5.86 -2.06
N GLY A 325 -10.27 -5.12 -2.25
CA GLY A 325 -10.23 -3.91 -3.06
C GLY A 325 -10.61 -4.14 -4.53
N LEU A 326 -10.14 -5.23 -5.14
CA LEU A 326 -10.52 -5.59 -6.51
C LEU A 326 -12.01 -5.92 -6.62
N LEU A 327 -12.57 -6.65 -5.65
CA LEU A 327 -14.01 -6.95 -5.60
C LEU A 327 -14.85 -5.70 -5.31
N PHE A 328 -14.32 -4.75 -4.53
CA PHE A 328 -14.95 -3.47 -4.26
C PHE A 328 -15.07 -2.64 -5.54
N VAL A 329 -13.97 -2.50 -6.30
CA VAL A 329 -13.98 -1.82 -7.61
C VAL A 329 -14.90 -2.53 -8.59
N ALA A 330 -14.87 -3.87 -8.66
CA ALA A 330 -15.77 -4.63 -9.52
C ALA A 330 -17.24 -4.46 -9.13
N GLY A 331 -17.56 -4.43 -7.83
CA GLY A 331 -18.89 -4.16 -7.30
C GLY A 331 -19.41 -2.79 -7.70
N LEU A 332 -18.58 -1.75 -7.57
CA LEU A 332 -18.93 -0.40 -8.05
C LEU A 332 -19.14 -0.37 -9.57
N ALA A 333 -18.22 -0.93 -10.35
CA ALA A 333 -18.32 -0.93 -11.82
C ALA A 333 -19.59 -1.64 -12.31
N LEU A 334 -19.93 -2.78 -11.70
CA LEU A 334 -21.16 -3.50 -12.02
C LEU A 334 -22.42 -2.73 -11.56
N GLN A 335 -22.37 -2.07 -10.41
CA GLN A 335 -23.48 -1.21 -9.93
C GLN A 335 -23.78 -0.12 -10.95
N LEU A 336 -22.74 0.62 -11.37
CA LEU A 336 -22.86 1.71 -12.34
C LEU A 336 -23.36 1.21 -13.69
N THR A 337 -22.89 0.03 -14.13
CA THR A 337 -23.37 -0.58 -15.39
C THR A 337 -24.84 -0.98 -15.29
N ALA A 338 -25.26 -1.54 -14.15
CA ALA A 338 -26.66 -1.92 -13.95
C ALA A 338 -27.58 -0.69 -13.90
N GLU A 339 -27.15 0.38 -13.22
CA GLU A 339 -27.90 1.65 -13.16
C GLU A 339 -28.01 2.32 -14.53
N ALA A 340 -27.00 2.20 -15.40
CA ALA A 340 -27.04 2.78 -16.74
C ALA A 340 -27.96 2.06 -17.75
N ILE A 341 -28.42 0.84 -17.44
CA ILE A 341 -29.28 0.02 -18.31
C ILE A 341 -30.77 0.20 -17.96
N ILE A 342 -31.09 0.70 -16.77
CA ILE A 342 -32.45 0.88 -16.25
C ILE A 342 -32.94 2.30 -16.56
#